data_AF-A0A933GZS0-F1
#
_entry.id   AF-A0A933GZS0-F1
#
_cell.length_a   1.000
_cell.length_b   1.000
_cell.length_c   1.000
_cell.angle_alpha   90.00
_cell.angle_beta   90.00
_cell.angle_gamma   90.00
#
_symmetry.space_group_name_H-M   'P 1'
#
loop_
_entity.id
_entity.type
_entity.pdbx_description
1 polymer ?
#
loop_
_entity_poly.entity_id
_entity_poly.type
_entity_poly.pdbx_seq_one_letter_code
_entity_poly.pdbx_strand_id
1 'polypeptide(L)'
;MSIHGSDHGSRKRGYVLFVSLIVIVIIMGMAGAMLVTGVSRSRSANWDIAKERSLQVAEGMVETVHKEVAVDMLSPVSQTSGGNYVYAETALDLNDDDTIDPNEVVYERSGLIYGILGASQTEYPGTTAQVVYYDGADPVKFSNRTNPTETFSTLRVLSTGTVGSATSAVQVEFELVFDPGLGGAIISDFLPTTAPSGSGKGLAQQGHVVFDSMPGHHVEGNILANGGIFSGGTPLTDANVTTYIPDMTGAVQPDLAGTGDEIPDYTAPGSPDQLFDFGRFIAVAQAGGGYVFNTLQDFADAMNAANVAGVPLEGVIVLNVDPVFEGHNPKIYNDESSGQIYIPEGINIRGTLLFNFAPGTDMWEKVFIETPLYINLPSDKSPPATPSATGSGLIDPADSSTWTSGYSPTYTEPGSKYAWQVDISGYTDEYGVPYVNFTQADDLPALMFNTGVVDIHQDTYLCGVTYGPSFAEIENKHSYTMVFVGSIIIGNGAYLEAKSGTQVFKYDANAIDRLATMANKGKVASILSWQIKR
;
A
#
# COMPACT_ATOMS: atom_id res chain seq x y z
N MET A 1 -82.24 62.39 -59.02
CA MET A 1 -80.95 62.32 -59.73
C MET A 1 -79.87 62.62 -58.69
N SER A 2 -79.39 61.60 -57.97
CA SER A 2 -78.11 60.89 -58.21
C SER A 2 -76.87 61.75 -57.86
N ILE A 3 -76.29 61.59 -56.66
CA ILE A 3 -75.02 60.89 -56.29
C ILE A 3 -73.93 61.94 -55.95
N HIS A 4 -73.55 62.11 -54.67
CA HIS A 4 -72.45 61.44 -53.94
C HIS A 4 -71.04 61.88 -54.39
N GLY A 5 -70.42 62.76 -53.60
CA GLY A 5 -69.02 63.22 -53.73
C GLY A 5 -68.26 62.96 -52.43
N SER A 6 -67.24 62.12 -52.52
CA SER A 6 -66.58 61.38 -51.44
C SER A 6 -65.51 62.18 -50.68
N ASP A 7 -65.63 62.23 -49.36
CA ASP A 7 -64.61 62.68 -48.41
C ASP A 7 -63.74 61.49 -47.95
N HIS A 8 -62.81 61.04 -48.80
CA HIS A 8 -62.01 59.82 -48.58
C HIS A 8 -60.49 60.05 -48.45
N GLY A 9 -60.03 61.31 -48.41
CA GLY A 9 -58.60 61.65 -48.38
C GLY A 9 -57.94 61.67 -47.01
N SER A 10 -58.61 62.18 -45.96
CA SER A 10 -57.99 62.36 -44.64
C SER A 10 -57.93 61.08 -43.80
N ARG A 11 -58.94 60.20 -43.92
CA ARG A 11 -59.00 58.90 -43.22
C ARG A 11 -57.91 57.93 -43.67
N LYS A 12 -57.50 57.97 -44.94
CA LYS A 12 -56.42 57.11 -45.47
C LYS A 12 -55.03 57.50 -44.94
N ARG A 13 -54.78 58.79 -44.70
CA ARG A 13 -53.49 59.27 -44.13
C ARG A 13 -53.35 58.91 -42.65
N GLY A 14 -54.44 58.99 -41.87
CA GLY A 14 -54.44 58.56 -40.47
C GLY A 14 -54.21 57.05 -40.31
N TYR A 15 -54.78 56.24 -41.20
CA TYR A 15 -54.62 54.77 -41.18
C TYR A 15 -53.18 54.35 -41.49
N VAL A 16 -52.54 54.97 -42.48
CA VAL A 16 -51.13 54.68 -42.83
C VAL A 16 -50.20 55.06 -41.68
N LEU A 17 -50.46 56.18 -40.99
CA LEU A 17 -49.64 56.62 -39.86
C LEU A 17 -49.81 55.71 -38.63
N PHE A 18 -51.04 55.27 -38.36
CA PHE A 18 -51.35 54.32 -37.29
C PHE A 18 -50.74 52.93 -37.53
N VAL A 19 -50.87 52.41 -38.76
CA VAL A 19 -50.24 51.13 -39.15
C VAL A 19 -48.71 51.23 -39.08
N SER A 20 -48.14 52.34 -39.54
CA SER A 20 -46.68 52.55 -39.44
C SER A 20 -46.20 52.59 -37.99
N LEU A 21 -46.97 53.22 -37.09
CA LEU A 21 -46.63 53.29 -35.66
C LEU A 21 -46.71 51.90 -35.00
N ILE A 22 -47.72 51.10 -35.34
CA ILE A 22 -47.86 49.72 -34.86
C ILE A 22 -46.69 48.85 -35.35
N VAL A 23 -46.32 48.97 -36.63
CA VAL A 23 -45.18 48.23 -37.18
C VAL A 23 -43.87 48.62 -36.49
N ILE A 24 -43.65 49.91 -36.20
CA ILE A 24 -42.47 50.38 -35.45
C ILE A 24 -42.45 49.78 -34.04
N VAL A 25 -43.58 49.77 -33.33
CA VAL A 25 -43.69 49.20 -31.97
C VAL A 25 -43.42 47.69 -31.99
N ILE A 26 -43.94 46.96 -32.98
CA ILE A 26 -43.69 45.52 -33.13
C ILE A 26 -42.20 45.25 -33.40
N ILE A 27 -41.57 46.02 -34.30
CA ILE A 27 -40.14 45.88 -34.60
C ILE A 27 -39.28 46.18 -33.36
N MET A 28 -39.61 47.24 -32.61
CA MET A 28 -38.92 47.56 -31.35
C MET A 28 -39.12 46.47 -30.28
N GLY A 29 -40.31 45.90 -30.17
CA GLY A 29 -40.61 44.79 -29.27
C GLY A 29 -39.82 43.52 -29.61
N MET A 30 -39.73 43.17 -30.89
CA MET A 30 -38.92 42.03 -31.34
C MET A 30 -37.42 42.27 -31.14
N ALA A 31 -36.91 43.48 -31.41
CA ALA A 31 -35.51 43.83 -31.17
C ALA A 31 -35.16 43.77 -29.67
N GLY A 32 -36.05 44.27 -28.80
CA GLY A 32 -35.91 44.15 -27.35
C GLY A 32 -35.90 42.70 -26.86
N ALA A 33 -36.82 41.87 -27.36
CA ALA A 33 -36.87 40.44 -27.03
C ALA A 33 -35.62 39.68 -27.51
N MET A 34 -35.09 39.99 -28.69
CA MET A 34 -33.84 39.42 -29.21
C MET A 34 -32.61 39.85 -28.37
N LEU A 35 -32.58 41.09 -27.90
CA LEU A 35 -31.53 41.59 -26.99
C LEU A 35 -31.58 40.89 -25.62
N VAL A 36 -32.76 40.76 -25.03
CA VAL A 36 -32.95 40.09 -23.72
C VAL A 36 -32.59 38.61 -23.81
N THR A 37 -33.03 37.92 -24.88
CA THR A 37 -32.68 36.51 -25.11
C THR A 37 -31.19 36.33 -25.41
N GLY A 38 -30.57 37.25 -26.15
CA GLY A 38 -29.12 37.25 -26.41
C GLY A 38 -28.29 37.45 -25.14
N VAL A 39 -28.66 38.41 -24.30
CA VAL A 39 -27.98 38.65 -23.00
C VAL A 39 -28.19 37.49 -22.03
N SER A 40 -29.39 36.90 -21.99
CA SER A 40 -29.69 35.73 -21.15
C SER A 40 -28.86 34.51 -21.56
N ARG A 41 -28.80 34.20 -22.86
CA ARG A 41 -27.97 33.11 -23.39
C ARG A 41 -26.48 33.35 -23.14
N SER A 42 -26.01 34.59 -23.32
CA SER A 42 -24.60 34.92 -23.05
C SER A 42 -24.25 34.80 -21.56
N ARG A 43 -25.15 35.21 -20.66
CA ARG A 43 -24.95 35.02 -19.20
C ARG A 43 -24.95 33.55 -18.81
N SER A 44 -25.87 32.74 -19.36
CA SER A 44 -25.90 31.29 -19.13
C SER A 44 -24.61 30.64 -19.60
N ALA A 45 -24.17 30.90 -20.84
CA ALA A 45 -22.94 30.32 -21.37
C ALA A 45 -21.71 30.76 -20.58
N ASN A 46 -21.63 32.04 -20.16
CA ASN A 46 -20.54 32.51 -19.32
C ASN A 46 -20.56 31.87 -17.92
N TRP A 47 -21.73 31.60 -17.36
CA TRP A 47 -21.87 30.90 -16.08
C TRP A 47 -21.47 29.42 -16.20
N ASP A 48 -21.88 28.75 -17.27
CA ASP A 48 -21.50 27.36 -17.55
C ASP A 48 -19.97 27.24 -17.73
N ILE A 49 -19.36 28.15 -18.49
CA ILE A 49 -17.89 28.22 -18.66
C ILE A 49 -17.19 28.53 -17.33
N ALA A 50 -17.74 29.46 -16.54
CA ALA A 50 -17.17 29.78 -15.22
C ALA A 50 -17.25 28.57 -14.28
N LYS A 51 -18.35 27.81 -14.32
CA LYS A 51 -18.54 26.59 -13.52
C LYS A 51 -17.60 25.46 -13.93
N GLU A 52 -17.41 25.25 -15.23
CA GLU A 52 -16.44 24.27 -15.74
C GLU A 52 -15.02 24.63 -15.34
N ARG A 53 -14.65 25.91 -15.44
CA ARG A 53 -13.33 26.39 -14.99
C ARG A 53 -13.16 26.29 -13.49
N SER A 54 -14.18 26.58 -12.69
CA SER A 54 -14.12 26.43 -11.24
C SER A 54 -13.94 24.96 -10.84
N LEU A 55 -14.55 24.03 -11.57
CA LEU A 55 -14.33 22.59 -11.38
C LEU A 55 -12.90 22.19 -11.73
N GLN A 56 -12.39 22.57 -12.90
CA GLN A 56 -11.00 22.28 -13.31
C GLN A 56 -9.97 22.80 -12.30
N VAL A 57 -10.24 23.96 -11.71
CA VAL A 57 -9.40 24.54 -10.65
C VAL A 57 -9.42 23.69 -9.38
N ALA A 58 -10.60 23.19 -8.95
CA ALA A 58 -10.70 22.29 -7.81
C ALA A 58 -10.02 20.93 -8.07
N GLU A 59 -10.19 20.36 -9.27
CA GLU A 59 -9.55 19.10 -9.68
C GLU A 59 -8.02 19.22 -9.72
N GLY A 60 -7.50 20.32 -10.28
CA GLY A 60 -6.04 20.54 -10.34
C GLY A 60 -5.39 20.67 -8.95
N MET A 61 -6.13 21.15 -7.95
CA MET A 61 -5.63 21.21 -6.57
C MET A 61 -5.62 19.82 -5.93
N VAL A 62 -6.66 19.00 -6.16
CA VAL A 62 -6.67 17.60 -5.75
C VAL A 62 -5.50 16.84 -6.37
N GLU A 63 -5.22 17.04 -7.65
CA GLU A 63 -4.06 16.42 -8.33
C GLU A 63 -2.73 16.85 -7.70
N THR A 64 -2.64 18.11 -7.27
CA THR A 64 -1.46 18.62 -6.56
C THR A 64 -1.30 17.94 -5.21
N VAL A 65 -2.38 17.83 -4.42
CA VAL A 65 -2.35 17.12 -3.14
C VAL A 65 -2.03 15.65 -3.35
N HIS A 66 -2.61 14.99 -4.36
CA HIS A 66 -2.32 13.59 -4.69
C HIS A 66 -0.83 13.34 -4.93
N LYS A 67 -0.16 14.24 -5.67
CA LYS A 67 1.30 14.17 -5.89
C LYS A 67 2.10 14.37 -4.60
N GLU A 68 1.66 15.26 -3.71
CA GLU A 68 2.30 15.49 -2.41
C GLU A 68 2.14 14.25 -1.50
N VAL A 69 0.93 13.70 -1.40
CA VAL A 69 0.63 12.52 -0.54
C VAL A 69 1.19 11.21 -1.08
N ALA A 70 1.45 11.13 -2.39
CA ALA A 70 2.15 10.01 -2.99
C ALA A 70 3.63 9.94 -2.61
N VAL A 71 4.23 11.07 -2.20
CA VAL A 71 5.62 11.11 -1.69
C VAL A 71 5.63 10.90 -0.18
N ASP A 72 4.75 11.58 0.54
CA ASP A 72 4.58 11.47 1.97
C ASP A 72 3.14 11.83 2.33
N MET A 73 2.37 10.84 2.80
CA MET A 73 0.98 11.01 3.25
C MET A 73 0.83 12.07 4.34
N LEU A 74 1.88 12.34 5.13
CA LEU A 74 1.90 13.37 6.17
C LEU A 74 2.44 14.72 5.67
N SER A 75 2.88 14.82 4.42
CA SER A 75 3.41 16.06 3.85
C SER A 75 2.44 17.25 3.93
N PRO A 76 1.10 17.08 3.82
CA PRO A 76 0.18 18.18 4.05
C PRO A 76 0.20 18.66 5.51
N VAL A 77 0.51 17.81 6.49
CA VAL A 77 0.55 18.20 7.91
C VAL A 77 1.91 18.79 8.30
N SER A 78 3.01 18.25 7.78
CA SER A 78 4.37 18.57 8.21
C SER A 78 4.94 19.90 7.66
N GLN A 79 4.39 20.45 6.58
CA GLN A 79 4.90 21.66 5.90
C GLN A 79 4.63 23.01 6.60
N THR A 80 4.39 23.04 7.91
CA THR A 80 3.98 24.26 8.64
C THR A 80 5.07 25.31 8.88
N SER A 81 6.31 25.12 8.41
CA SER A 81 7.42 26.05 8.67
C SER A 81 8.20 26.46 7.40
N GLY A 82 7.66 27.39 6.60
CA GLY A 82 8.56 28.22 5.77
C GLY A 82 8.06 28.73 4.42
N GLY A 83 6.92 28.30 3.90
CA GLY A 83 6.36 28.85 2.66
C GLY A 83 4.86 28.62 2.58
N ASN A 84 4.15 29.52 1.89
CA ASN A 84 2.70 29.68 1.58
C ASN A 84 1.74 28.45 1.56
N TYR A 85 1.91 27.46 2.42
CA TYR A 85 1.21 26.20 2.48
C TYR A 85 0.86 25.98 3.94
N VAL A 86 -0.41 26.15 4.28
CA VAL A 86 -0.90 25.74 5.58
C VAL A 86 -2.16 24.94 5.30
N TYR A 87 -2.13 23.65 5.60
CA TYR A 87 -3.31 22.81 5.56
C TYR A 87 -3.95 22.85 6.96
N ALA A 88 -5.25 23.11 7.02
CA ALA A 88 -6.00 23.01 8.27
C ALA A 88 -6.91 21.80 8.22
N GLU A 89 -6.76 20.98 9.25
CA GLU A 89 -7.67 19.93 9.64
C GLU A 89 -8.79 20.57 10.47
N THR A 90 -10.01 20.54 9.96
CA THR A 90 -11.22 20.84 10.71
C THR A 90 -12.08 19.59 10.77
N ALA A 91 -12.46 19.22 12.00
CA ALA A 91 -13.38 18.10 12.22
C ALA A 91 -14.73 18.43 11.58
N LEU A 92 -15.10 17.63 10.60
CA LEU A 92 -16.37 17.72 9.88
C LEU A 92 -17.50 17.17 10.77
N ASP A 93 -18.47 18.00 11.14
CA ASP A 93 -19.78 17.54 11.59
C ASP A 93 -20.59 17.22 10.32
N LEU A 94 -20.80 15.93 10.05
CA LEU A 94 -21.48 15.44 8.84
C LEU A 94 -23.01 15.32 9.00
N ASN A 95 -23.61 15.96 10.00
CA ASN A 95 -25.04 15.78 10.29
C ASN A 95 -25.98 16.91 9.92
N ASP A 96 -25.54 18.05 9.36
CA ASP A 96 -26.53 19.07 8.97
C ASP A 96 -26.15 19.92 7.76
N ASP A 97 -27.21 20.27 7.02
CA ASP A 97 -27.27 21.17 5.88
C ASP A 97 -26.73 22.57 6.29
N ASP A 98 -25.69 23.07 5.62
CA ASP A 98 -25.40 24.51 5.47
C ASP A 98 -25.10 25.42 6.70
N THR A 99 -24.33 24.98 7.72
CA THR A 99 -23.71 25.97 8.66
C THR A 99 -22.28 25.66 9.10
N ILE A 100 -21.36 26.52 8.67
CA ILE A 100 -19.94 26.62 9.08
C ILE A 100 -19.83 27.23 10.49
N ASP A 101 -19.09 26.57 11.40
CA ASP A 101 -18.82 27.04 12.78
C ASP A 101 -17.63 28.03 12.82
N PRO A 102 -17.72 29.17 13.55
CA PRO A 102 -16.69 30.21 13.65
C PRO A 102 -15.32 29.83 14.27
N ASN A 103 -15.09 28.58 14.67
CA ASN A 103 -13.75 28.09 15.08
C ASN A 103 -13.02 27.29 13.99
N GLU A 104 -13.55 27.31 12.77
CA GLU A 104 -13.01 26.63 11.60
C GLU A 104 -11.80 27.39 11.04
N VAL A 105 -10.60 26.80 11.15
CA VAL A 105 -9.43 27.31 10.43
C VAL A 105 -9.53 26.80 8.99
N VAL A 106 -9.84 27.70 8.07
CA VAL A 106 -9.77 27.48 6.61
C VAL A 106 -8.51 28.22 6.12
N TYR A 107 -7.62 27.53 5.41
CA TYR A 107 -6.50 28.18 4.75
C TYR A 107 -6.72 28.24 3.24
N GLU A 108 -6.58 29.45 2.70
CA GLU A 108 -6.56 29.73 1.27
C GLU A 108 -5.14 29.49 0.72
N ARG A 109 -5.03 28.61 -0.27
CA ARG A 109 -3.82 28.51 -1.08
C ARG A 109 -4.10 29.19 -2.42
N SER A 110 -3.46 30.33 -2.66
CA SER A 110 -3.30 30.85 -4.02
C SER A 110 -2.28 29.97 -4.75
N GLY A 111 -2.75 28.85 -5.31
CA GLY A 111 -1.92 27.93 -6.08
C GLY A 111 -1.63 28.47 -7.48
N LEU A 112 -0.34 28.48 -7.87
CA LEU A 112 0.06 28.62 -9.26
C LEU A 112 -0.22 27.29 -9.98
N ILE A 113 -1.29 27.22 -10.78
CA ILE A 113 -1.53 26.08 -11.67
C ILE A 113 -0.52 26.18 -12.82
N TYR A 114 0.51 25.32 -12.82
CA TYR A 114 1.38 25.15 -13.98
C TYR A 114 0.65 24.34 -15.06
N GLY A 115 0.49 24.96 -16.22
CA GLY A 115 -0.55 24.62 -17.19
C GLY A 115 -0.41 23.27 -17.89
N ILE A 116 -1.52 22.53 -17.90
CA ILE A 116 -1.87 21.51 -18.90
C ILE A 116 -2.31 22.18 -20.24
N LEU A 117 -2.46 23.51 -20.29
CA LEU A 117 -3.03 24.22 -21.43
C LEU A 117 -2.17 25.39 -21.94
N GLY A 118 -0.85 25.22 -22.13
CA GLY A 118 -0.02 26.01 -23.05
C GLY A 118 -0.14 27.56 -23.04
N ALA A 119 -0.65 28.15 -21.96
CA ALA A 119 -0.98 29.56 -21.85
C ALA A 119 -0.39 30.12 -20.56
N SER A 120 0.01 31.38 -20.63
CA SER A 120 0.66 32.16 -19.58
C SER A 120 0.11 31.91 -18.16
N GLN A 121 1.02 31.83 -17.19
CA GLN A 121 0.74 31.82 -15.75
C GLN A 121 -0.40 32.78 -15.42
N THR A 122 -1.53 32.24 -14.96
CA THR A 122 -2.63 33.03 -14.43
C THR A 122 -2.91 32.49 -13.04
N GLU A 123 -2.54 33.26 -12.01
CA GLU A 123 -2.96 32.99 -10.64
C GLU A 123 -4.49 33.07 -10.58
N TYR A 124 -5.15 32.01 -10.08
CA TYR A 124 -6.57 32.04 -9.76
C TYR A 124 -6.71 32.28 -8.25
N PRO A 125 -7.15 33.48 -7.82
CA PRO A 125 -7.13 33.90 -6.42
C PRO A 125 -8.30 33.31 -5.58
N GLY A 126 -8.80 32.12 -5.91
CA GLY A 126 -10.04 31.58 -5.31
C GLY A 126 -10.06 30.07 -5.12
N THR A 127 -8.91 29.44 -4.90
CA THR A 127 -8.81 28.00 -4.67
C THR A 127 -8.53 27.72 -3.20
N THR A 128 -9.26 26.77 -2.61
CA THR A 128 -8.98 26.25 -1.27
C THR A 128 -8.87 24.74 -1.31
N ALA A 129 -8.08 24.18 -0.39
CA ALA A 129 -8.05 22.75 -0.12
C ALA A 129 -8.05 22.56 1.40
N GLN A 130 -8.97 21.74 1.85
CA GLN A 130 -9.08 21.27 3.22
C GLN A 130 -8.68 19.80 3.23
N VAL A 131 -7.84 19.42 4.19
CA VAL A 131 -7.28 18.08 4.31
C VAL A 131 -7.58 17.59 5.72
N VAL A 132 -8.22 16.45 5.83
CA VAL A 132 -8.66 15.85 7.11
C VAL A 132 -8.23 14.39 7.14
N TYR A 133 -7.56 13.99 8.20
CA TYR A 133 -7.12 12.60 8.39
C TYR A 133 -8.19 11.86 9.20
N TYR A 134 -8.38 10.58 8.90
CA TYR A 134 -9.37 9.74 9.55
C TYR A 134 -8.74 8.45 10.04
N ASP A 135 -9.18 7.99 11.20
CA ASP A 135 -8.97 6.63 11.67
C ASP A 135 -10.34 5.91 11.66
N GLY A 136 -10.58 5.17 10.57
CA GLY A 136 -11.92 4.65 10.28
C GLY A 136 -12.90 5.80 10.01
N ALA A 137 -13.90 5.95 10.88
CA ALA A 137 -14.91 7.02 10.74
C ALA A 137 -14.55 8.29 11.51
N ASP A 138 -13.57 8.23 12.41
CA ASP A 138 -13.28 9.30 13.36
C ASP A 138 -12.17 10.22 12.81
N PRO A 139 -12.37 11.54 12.81
CA PRO A 139 -11.33 12.48 12.39
C PRO A 139 -10.18 12.49 13.40
N VAL A 140 -8.96 12.45 12.88
CA VAL A 140 -7.72 12.48 13.66
C VAL A 140 -7.36 13.92 13.98
N LYS A 141 -6.64 14.13 15.09
CA LYS A 141 -6.09 15.44 15.43
C LYS A 141 -4.66 15.29 15.91
N PHE A 142 -3.72 15.76 15.10
CA PHE A 142 -2.30 15.69 15.46
C PHE A 142 -1.94 16.69 16.57
N SER A 143 -1.40 16.19 17.68
CA SER A 143 -0.93 16.97 18.83
C SER A 143 0.41 17.67 18.54
N ASN A 144 1.24 17.09 17.68
CA ASN A 144 2.50 17.66 17.20
C ASN A 144 2.61 17.55 15.68
N ARG A 145 2.48 18.67 14.95
CA ARG A 145 2.50 18.68 13.48
C ARG A 145 3.90 18.52 12.87
N THR A 146 4.94 18.82 13.63
CA THR A 146 6.33 18.66 13.16
C THR A 146 6.79 17.21 13.29
N ASN A 147 6.13 16.44 14.15
CA ASN A 147 6.36 15.01 14.33
C ASN A 147 5.03 14.33 14.68
N PRO A 148 4.12 14.16 13.70
CA PRO A 148 2.81 13.56 13.93
C PRO A 148 2.98 12.09 14.32
N THR A 149 2.33 11.67 15.40
CA THR A 149 2.42 10.30 15.94
C THR A 149 1.06 9.60 16.03
N GLU A 150 -0.02 10.35 15.82
CA GLU A 150 -1.38 9.83 15.82
C GLU A 150 -1.67 8.94 14.60
N THR A 151 -2.50 7.91 14.79
CA THR A 151 -2.89 6.95 13.77
C THR A 151 -3.88 7.55 12.79
N PHE A 152 -3.82 7.11 11.54
CA PHE A 152 -4.81 7.39 10.51
C PHE A 152 -4.80 6.27 9.48
N SER A 153 -5.94 5.99 8.86
CA SER A 153 -6.11 4.99 7.79
C SER A 153 -6.47 5.63 6.46
N THR A 154 -7.19 6.77 6.47
CA THR A 154 -7.53 7.49 5.24
C THR A 154 -7.29 9.00 5.39
N LEU A 155 -7.19 9.65 4.24
CA LEU A 155 -7.07 11.08 4.09
C LEU A 155 -8.18 11.59 3.20
N ARG A 156 -8.96 12.57 3.67
CA ARG A 156 -9.96 13.24 2.85
C ARG A 156 -9.51 14.63 2.47
N VAL A 157 -9.59 14.93 1.19
CA VAL A 157 -9.27 16.24 0.61
C VAL A 157 -10.54 16.83 0.01
N LEU A 158 -11.00 17.96 0.56
CA LEU A 158 -12.05 18.77 -0.02
C LEU A 158 -11.41 20.01 -0.67
N SER A 159 -11.38 20.05 -2.00
CA SER A 159 -10.95 21.24 -2.72
C SER A 159 -12.13 22.03 -3.25
N THR A 160 -12.08 23.36 -3.11
CA THR A 160 -13.02 24.27 -3.74
C THR A 160 -12.27 25.17 -4.72
N GLY A 161 -12.85 25.37 -5.91
CA GLY A 161 -12.37 26.31 -6.90
C GLY A 161 -13.43 27.37 -7.16
N THR A 162 -13.01 28.63 -7.29
CA THR A 162 -13.90 29.76 -7.59
C THR A 162 -13.39 30.53 -8.81
N VAL A 163 -14.27 30.74 -9.80
CA VAL A 163 -14.00 31.55 -11.01
C VAL A 163 -15.15 32.53 -11.21
N GLY A 164 -14.87 33.82 -11.02
CA GLY A 164 -15.91 34.84 -11.00
C GLY A 164 -16.84 34.62 -9.81
N SER A 165 -18.12 34.33 -10.07
CA SER A 165 -19.12 33.98 -9.03
C SER A 165 -19.49 32.50 -9.02
N ALA A 166 -18.84 31.68 -9.85
CA ALA A 166 -19.08 30.24 -9.87
C ALA A 166 -18.09 29.56 -8.93
N THR A 167 -18.61 28.70 -8.05
CA THR A 167 -17.83 27.86 -7.15
C THR A 167 -18.15 26.40 -7.43
N SER A 168 -17.15 25.53 -7.35
CA SER A 168 -17.31 24.08 -7.46
C SER A 168 -16.39 23.42 -6.46
N ALA A 169 -16.81 22.26 -5.94
CA ALA A 169 -16.05 21.53 -4.94
C ALA A 169 -15.86 20.07 -5.36
N VAL A 170 -14.67 19.55 -5.09
CA VAL A 170 -14.29 18.16 -5.32
C VAL A 170 -13.82 17.59 -3.99
N GLN A 171 -14.39 16.47 -3.58
CA GLN A 171 -13.95 15.71 -2.43
C GLN A 171 -13.32 14.41 -2.91
N VAL A 172 -12.10 14.13 -2.45
CA VAL A 172 -11.40 12.88 -2.71
C VAL A 172 -10.99 12.26 -1.41
N GLU A 173 -11.12 10.95 -1.30
CA GLU A 173 -10.60 10.17 -0.19
C GLU A 173 -9.46 9.30 -0.69
N PHE A 174 -8.34 9.33 0.03
CA PHE A 174 -7.13 8.57 -0.24
C PHE A 174 -6.88 7.56 0.88
N GLU A 175 -6.31 6.43 0.51
CA GLU A 175 -5.69 5.47 1.43
C GLU A 175 -4.26 5.19 0.98
N LEU A 176 -3.44 4.74 1.91
CA LEU A 176 -2.09 4.30 1.60
C LEU A 176 -2.11 2.78 1.43
N VAL A 177 -1.84 2.32 0.22
CA VAL A 177 -1.73 0.89 -0.13
C VAL A 177 -0.36 0.62 -0.70
N PHE A 178 0.13 -0.60 -0.57
CA PHE A 178 1.26 -1.05 -1.35
C PHE A 178 0.93 -0.88 -2.84
N ASP A 179 1.91 -0.44 -3.62
CA ASP A 179 1.72 -0.15 -5.04
C ASP A 179 1.04 -1.35 -5.73
N PRO A 180 -0.19 -1.18 -6.26
CA PRO A 180 -0.88 -2.27 -6.93
C PRO A 180 -0.10 -2.82 -8.13
N GLY A 181 0.77 -2.01 -8.75
CA GLY A 181 1.70 -2.45 -9.80
C GLY A 181 2.77 -3.42 -9.29
N LEU A 182 3.06 -3.39 -7.99
CA LEU A 182 3.98 -4.29 -7.31
C LEU A 182 3.25 -5.42 -6.56
N GLY A 183 1.92 -5.52 -6.66
CA GLY A 183 1.14 -6.56 -5.99
C GLY A 183 1.40 -7.95 -6.58
N GLY A 184 2.05 -8.84 -5.82
CA GLY A 184 2.37 -10.20 -6.26
C GLY A 184 2.54 -11.19 -5.12
N ALA A 185 2.25 -12.46 -5.38
CA ALA A 185 2.52 -13.56 -4.46
C ALA A 185 4.03 -13.74 -4.27
N ILE A 186 4.80 -13.52 -5.35
CA ILE A 186 6.27 -13.57 -5.36
C ILE A 186 6.78 -12.34 -6.13
N ILE A 187 7.70 -11.60 -5.50
CA ILE A 187 8.30 -10.36 -6.00
C ILE A 187 9.81 -10.49 -5.83
N SER A 188 10.58 -10.32 -6.91
CA SER A 188 12.03 -10.23 -6.84
C SER A 188 12.56 -9.01 -7.57
N ASP A 189 13.20 -8.11 -6.84
CA ASP A 189 13.71 -6.83 -7.34
C ASP A 189 15.20 -6.88 -7.71
N PHE A 190 15.86 -8.04 -7.63
CA PHE A 190 17.25 -8.16 -8.04
C PHE A 190 17.43 -7.77 -9.51
N LEU A 191 18.48 -6.99 -9.79
CA LEU A 191 18.88 -6.63 -11.15
C LEU A 191 20.00 -7.59 -11.63
N PRO A 192 19.70 -8.60 -12.47
CA PRO A 192 20.74 -9.52 -12.92
C PRO A 192 21.77 -8.79 -13.77
N THR A 193 23.05 -8.97 -13.42
CA THR A 193 24.16 -8.36 -14.16
C THR A 193 24.69 -9.25 -15.28
N THR A 194 24.23 -10.50 -15.35
CA THR A 194 24.65 -11.50 -16.33
C THR A 194 23.45 -12.11 -17.02
N ALA A 195 23.63 -12.53 -18.28
CA ALA A 195 22.60 -13.28 -18.99
C ALA A 195 22.30 -14.60 -18.25
N PRO A 196 21.02 -15.03 -18.21
CA PRO A 196 20.61 -16.28 -17.57
C PRO A 196 21.41 -17.46 -18.11
N SER A 197 21.97 -18.28 -17.22
CA SER A 197 22.72 -19.49 -17.61
C SER A 197 22.50 -20.65 -16.65
N GLY A 198 22.41 -21.87 -17.19
CA GLY A 198 22.20 -23.08 -16.40
C GLY A 198 20.73 -23.34 -16.03
N SER A 199 20.53 -24.00 -14.89
CA SER A 199 19.24 -24.53 -14.43
C SER A 199 19.20 -24.59 -12.89
N GLY A 200 18.00 -24.66 -12.33
CA GLY A 200 17.76 -24.88 -10.90
C GLY A 200 18.39 -23.81 -10.00
N LYS A 201 18.95 -24.23 -8.86
CA LYS A 201 19.49 -23.31 -7.83
C LYS A 201 20.56 -22.36 -8.35
N GLY A 202 21.47 -22.82 -9.20
CA GLY A 202 22.52 -21.95 -9.76
C GLY A 202 21.98 -20.85 -10.68
N LEU A 203 20.84 -21.09 -11.34
CA LEU A 203 20.13 -20.07 -12.10
C LEU A 203 19.44 -19.08 -11.16
N ALA A 204 18.80 -19.58 -10.11
CA ALA A 204 18.15 -18.73 -9.11
C ALA A 204 19.13 -17.77 -8.42
N GLN A 205 20.33 -18.25 -8.09
CA GLN A 205 21.42 -17.45 -7.51
C GLN A 205 21.97 -16.35 -8.44
N GLN A 206 21.60 -16.34 -9.72
CA GLN A 206 21.88 -15.23 -10.64
C GLN A 206 20.83 -14.11 -10.54
N GLY A 207 19.88 -14.20 -9.60
CA GLY A 207 18.83 -13.22 -9.42
C GLY A 207 17.53 -13.53 -10.14
N HIS A 208 17.23 -14.81 -10.31
CA HIS A 208 16.04 -15.27 -11.01
C HIS A 208 15.08 -15.97 -10.05
N VAL A 209 13.79 -15.96 -10.38
CA VAL A 209 12.81 -16.80 -9.69
C VAL A 209 12.74 -18.13 -10.43
N VAL A 210 13.08 -19.22 -9.76
CA VAL A 210 13.14 -20.56 -10.36
C VAL A 210 12.25 -21.53 -9.60
N PHE A 211 11.26 -22.06 -10.31
CA PHE A 211 10.43 -23.18 -9.89
C PHE A 211 11.07 -24.49 -10.36
N ASP A 212 11.44 -25.36 -9.44
CA ASP A 212 12.03 -26.67 -9.74
C ASP A 212 11.15 -27.83 -9.24
N SER A 213 11.39 -29.00 -9.82
CA SER A 213 10.72 -30.26 -9.53
C SER A 213 9.18 -30.18 -9.61
N MET A 214 8.65 -29.83 -10.79
CA MET A 214 7.21 -29.81 -11.10
C MET A 214 6.64 -31.23 -11.36
N PRO A 215 5.33 -31.49 -11.13
CA PRO A 215 4.30 -30.60 -10.59
C PRO A 215 4.29 -30.58 -9.06
N GLY A 216 3.82 -29.48 -8.47
CA GLY A 216 3.72 -29.35 -7.01
C GLY A 216 3.55 -27.91 -6.51
N HIS A 217 3.64 -26.92 -7.40
CA HIS A 217 3.43 -25.52 -7.07
C HIS A 217 2.04 -25.07 -7.48
N HIS A 218 1.42 -24.25 -6.62
CA HIS A 218 0.17 -23.54 -6.85
C HIS A 218 0.40 -22.07 -6.53
N VAL A 219 0.02 -21.17 -7.45
CA VAL A 219 0.25 -19.73 -7.29
C VAL A 219 -1.07 -18.99 -7.55
N GLU A 220 -1.58 -18.32 -6.53
CA GLU A 220 -2.73 -17.43 -6.62
C GLU A 220 -2.27 -15.96 -6.49
N GLY A 221 -1.86 -15.34 -7.59
CA GLY A 221 -1.35 -13.97 -7.61
C GLY A 221 -0.25 -13.77 -8.64
N ASN A 222 0.16 -12.52 -8.83
CA ASN A 222 1.23 -12.21 -9.79
C ASN A 222 2.59 -12.77 -9.32
N ILE A 223 3.45 -13.09 -10.29
CA ILE A 223 4.88 -13.32 -10.08
C ILE A 223 5.61 -12.21 -10.82
N LEU A 224 6.30 -11.35 -10.07
CA LEU A 224 6.99 -10.17 -10.58
C LEU A 224 8.48 -10.35 -10.37
N ALA A 225 9.29 -10.16 -11.41
CA ALA A 225 10.74 -10.22 -11.25
C ALA A 225 11.47 -9.25 -12.18
N ASN A 226 12.41 -8.50 -11.62
CA ASN A 226 13.38 -7.72 -12.39
C ASN A 226 14.27 -8.64 -13.25
N GLY A 227 14.61 -9.81 -12.73
CA GLY A 227 15.19 -10.91 -13.50
C GLY A 227 14.16 -11.81 -14.17
N GLY A 228 14.63 -12.84 -14.86
CA GLY A 228 13.77 -13.85 -15.46
C GLY A 228 13.07 -14.76 -14.45
N ILE A 229 11.97 -15.38 -14.89
CA ILE A 229 11.18 -16.37 -14.16
C ILE A 229 11.26 -17.69 -14.93
N PHE A 230 11.59 -18.80 -14.25
CA PHE A 230 11.91 -20.08 -14.92
C PHE A 230 11.25 -21.28 -14.25
N SER A 231 10.99 -22.33 -15.04
CA SER A 231 10.76 -23.69 -14.56
C SER A 231 11.92 -24.60 -14.95
N GLY A 232 12.73 -25.01 -13.96
CA GLY A 232 13.98 -25.77 -14.10
C GLY A 232 15.09 -25.05 -14.88
N GLY A 233 14.75 -24.20 -15.86
CA GLY A 233 15.63 -23.52 -16.81
C GLY A 233 14.88 -23.06 -18.06
N THR A 234 13.60 -23.41 -18.19
CA THR A 234 12.71 -22.90 -19.24
C THR A 234 12.08 -21.59 -18.79
N PRO A 235 12.20 -20.49 -19.56
CA PRO A 235 11.53 -19.23 -19.23
C PRO A 235 10.01 -19.39 -19.15
N LEU A 236 9.42 -18.78 -18.13
CA LEU A 236 7.97 -18.72 -17.93
C LEU A 236 7.44 -17.35 -18.38
N THR A 237 6.25 -17.39 -18.95
CA THR A 237 5.47 -16.26 -19.46
C THR A 237 4.00 -16.56 -19.22
N ASP A 238 3.12 -15.56 -19.31
CA ASP A 238 1.66 -15.77 -19.26
C ASP A 238 1.17 -16.84 -20.25
N ALA A 239 1.83 -16.97 -21.41
CA ALA A 239 1.43 -17.88 -22.47
C ALA A 239 1.73 -19.36 -22.15
N ASN A 240 2.72 -19.66 -21.31
CA ASN A 240 3.17 -21.04 -21.06
C ASN A 240 3.13 -21.46 -19.59
N VAL A 241 2.94 -20.54 -18.64
CA VAL A 241 3.08 -20.84 -17.22
C VAL A 241 2.13 -21.93 -16.73
N THR A 242 0.90 -21.99 -17.23
CA THR A 242 -0.09 -23.02 -16.89
C THR A 242 0.28 -24.43 -17.38
N THR A 243 1.30 -24.56 -18.23
CA THR A 243 1.89 -25.87 -18.56
C THR A 243 2.74 -26.42 -17.42
N TYR A 244 3.34 -25.53 -16.64
CA TYR A 244 4.25 -25.87 -15.54
C TYR A 244 3.54 -25.78 -14.19
N ILE A 245 2.79 -24.70 -13.96
CA ILE A 245 2.01 -24.39 -12.76
C ILE A 245 0.52 -24.39 -13.15
N PRO A 246 -0.18 -25.54 -13.20
CA PRO A 246 -1.51 -25.64 -13.80
C PRO A 246 -2.57 -24.75 -13.16
N ASP A 247 -2.46 -24.52 -11.85
CA ASP A 247 -3.40 -23.74 -11.07
C ASP A 247 -2.96 -22.28 -10.87
N MET A 248 -2.02 -21.79 -11.70
CA MET A 248 -1.62 -20.39 -11.60
C MET A 248 -2.79 -19.45 -11.93
N THR A 249 -3.05 -18.50 -11.05
CA THR A 249 -3.87 -17.32 -11.31
C THR A 249 -3.03 -16.06 -11.14
N GLY A 250 -3.30 -15.02 -11.92
CA GLY A 250 -2.45 -13.82 -12.00
C GLY A 250 -1.50 -13.82 -13.20
N ALA A 251 -0.65 -12.81 -13.29
CA ALA A 251 0.31 -12.61 -14.37
C ALA A 251 1.74 -13.02 -13.99
N VAL A 252 2.53 -13.43 -14.97
CA VAL A 252 3.97 -13.67 -14.90
C VAL A 252 4.67 -12.53 -15.63
N GLN A 253 5.39 -11.70 -14.89
CA GLN A 253 6.11 -10.54 -15.41
C GLN A 253 7.61 -10.70 -15.16
N PRO A 254 8.33 -11.40 -16.04
CA PRO A 254 9.78 -11.55 -15.96
C PRO A 254 10.48 -10.34 -16.61
N ASP A 255 11.77 -10.20 -16.33
CA ASP A 255 12.68 -9.28 -17.03
C ASP A 255 12.23 -7.81 -16.94
N LEU A 256 11.71 -7.40 -15.78
CA LEU A 256 11.24 -6.02 -15.55
C LEU A 256 12.37 -4.99 -15.48
N ALA A 257 13.62 -5.43 -15.29
CA ALA A 257 14.80 -4.55 -15.25
C ALA A 257 14.93 -3.71 -16.53
N GLY A 258 15.09 -2.40 -16.35
CA GLY A 258 15.22 -1.39 -17.41
C GLY A 258 13.89 -1.01 -18.08
N THR A 259 12.75 -1.51 -17.60
CA THR A 259 11.42 -1.19 -18.13
C THR A 259 10.74 -0.08 -17.29
N GLY A 260 9.57 0.40 -17.74
CA GLY A 260 8.77 1.34 -16.94
C GLY A 260 8.12 0.70 -15.72
N ASP A 261 8.08 -0.63 -15.68
CA ASP A 261 7.51 -1.46 -14.62
C ASP A 261 8.62 -2.13 -13.78
N GLU A 262 9.87 -1.63 -13.86
CA GLU A 262 10.99 -2.08 -13.03
C GLU A 262 10.62 -1.96 -11.55
N ILE A 263 10.81 -3.05 -10.80
CA ILE A 263 10.60 -3.07 -9.36
C ILE A 263 11.76 -2.28 -8.73
N PRO A 264 11.50 -1.23 -7.94
CA PRO A 264 12.57 -0.52 -7.25
C PRO A 264 13.36 -1.46 -6.33
N ASP A 265 14.66 -1.21 -6.19
CA ASP A 265 15.53 -1.96 -5.27
C ASP A 265 15.15 -1.67 -3.82
N TYR A 266 14.29 -2.53 -3.29
CA TYR A 266 13.81 -2.54 -1.93
C TYR A 266 14.57 -3.50 -1.04
N THR A 267 15.57 -4.21 -1.57
CA THR A 267 16.16 -5.36 -0.90
C THR A 267 17.68 -5.32 -0.87
N ALA A 268 18.35 -4.30 -1.42
CA ALA A 268 19.80 -4.20 -1.30
C ALA A 268 20.26 -4.32 0.18
N PRO A 269 21.09 -5.32 0.53
CA PRO A 269 21.57 -5.51 1.89
C PRO A 269 22.26 -4.26 2.44
N GLY A 270 21.80 -3.76 3.60
CA GLY A 270 22.36 -2.58 4.25
C GLY A 270 22.09 -1.26 3.54
N SER A 271 21.23 -1.25 2.50
CA SER A 271 20.82 -0.03 1.83
C SER A 271 19.85 0.77 2.71
N PRO A 272 19.91 2.12 2.71
CA PRO A 272 18.83 2.94 3.25
C PRO A 272 17.52 2.79 2.44
N ASP A 273 17.56 2.05 1.33
CA ASP A 273 16.41 1.76 0.46
C ASP A 273 15.66 0.46 0.75
N GLN A 274 16.03 -0.24 1.82
CA GLN A 274 15.30 -1.45 2.25
C GLN A 274 13.80 -1.20 2.49
N LEU A 275 12.96 -2.20 2.23
CA LEU A 275 11.52 -2.06 2.44
C LEU A 275 11.17 -1.90 3.92
N PHE A 276 11.92 -2.57 4.80
CA PHE A 276 11.67 -2.64 6.23
C PHE A 276 12.83 -2.06 7.05
N ASP A 277 12.47 -1.37 8.14
CA ASP A 277 13.42 -0.92 9.14
C ASP A 277 13.63 -2.01 10.20
N PHE A 278 14.58 -2.91 9.94
CA PHE A 278 14.93 -4.01 10.86
C PHE A 278 15.27 -3.51 12.27
N GLY A 279 15.90 -2.34 12.38
CA GLY A 279 16.27 -1.74 13.66
C GLY A 279 15.04 -1.41 14.50
N ARG A 280 13.98 -0.89 13.87
CA ARG A 280 12.68 -0.63 14.50
C ARG A 280 12.01 -1.90 15.03
N PHE A 281 12.05 -3.01 14.27
CA PHE A 281 11.53 -4.32 14.74
C PHE A 281 12.33 -4.85 15.94
N ILE A 282 13.66 -4.75 15.89
CA ILE A 282 14.53 -5.14 17.01
C ILE A 282 14.26 -4.29 18.25
N ALA A 283 14.08 -2.97 18.08
CA ALA A 283 13.72 -2.06 19.17
C ALA A 283 12.39 -2.45 19.83
N VAL A 284 11.37 -2.85 19.06
CA VAL A 284 10.11 -3.36 19.62
C VAL A 284 10.33 -4.61 20.45
N ALA A 285 11.10 -5.58 19.95
CA ALA A 285 11.41 -6.79 20.70
C ALA A 285 12.12 -6.45 22.03
N GLN A 286 13.11 -5.54 22.00
CA GLN A 286 13.86 -5.09 23.18
C GLN A 286 13.01 -4.29 24.17
N ALA A 287 12.07 -3.49 23.69
CA ALA A 287 11.11 -2.74 24.50
C ALA A 287 10.03 -3.62 25.16
N GLY A 288 10.10 -4.94 24.95
CA GLY A 288 9.13 -5.89 25.49
C GLY A 288 7.88 -6.00 24.64
N GLY A 289 7.98 -5.78 23.33
CA GLY A 289 6.99 -6.18 22.31
C GLY A 289 7.21 -7.61 21.79
N GLY A 290 8.23 -8.32 22.27
CA GLY A 290 8.49 -9.71 21.94
C GLY A 290 9.72 -10.24 22.66
N TYR A 291 10.60 -10.94 21.93
CA TYR A 291 11.77 -11.59 22.49
C TYR A 291 13.00 -11.38 21.61
N VAL A 292 14.17 -11.22 22.24
CA VAL A 292 15.47 -11.22 21.56
C VAL A 292 16.29 -12.38 22.09
N PHE A 293 16.63 -13.31 21.21
CA PHE A 293 17.49 -14.46 21.50
C PHE A 293 18.89 -14.19 20.94
N ASN A 294 19.91 -14.36 21.77
CA ASN A 294 21.29 -14.11 21.38
C ASN A 294 21.95 -15.32 20.71
N THR A 295 21.34 -16.50 20.84
CA THR A 295 21.77 -17.72 20.19
C THR A 295 20.57 -18.51 19.67
N LEU A 296 20.80 -19.39 18.69
CA LEU A 296 19.78 -20.31 18.19
C LEU A 296 19.37 -21.34 19.25
N GLN A 297 20.28 -21.68 20.17
CA GLN A 297 19.97 -22.58 21.29
C GLN A 297 19.00 -21.92 22.29
N ASP A 298 19.20 -20.64 22.65
CA ASP A 298 18.28 -19.92 23.56
C ASP A 298 16.86 -19.87 22.96
N PHE A 299 16.79 -19.64 21.65
CA PHE A 299 15.52 -19.67 20.92
C PHE A 299 14.87 -21.06 20.97
N ALA A 300 15.64 -22.13 20.72
CA ALA A 300 15.12 -23.49 20.77
C ALA A 300 14.59 -23.87 22.15
N ASP A 301 15.32 -23.51 23.21
CA ASP A 301 14.89 -23.76 24.59
C ASP A 301 13.56 -23.04 24.91
N ALA A 302 13.42 -21.78 24.48
CA ALA A 302 12.19 -21.02 24.65
C ALA A 302 11.02 -21.57 23.83
N MET A 303 11.27 -21.95 22.58
CA MET A 303 10.26 -22.57 21.70
C MET A 303 9.79 -23.91 22.27
N ASN A 304 10.71 -24.75 22.76
CA ASN A 304 10.37 -26.02 23.40
C ASN A 304 9.55 -25.81 24.68
N ALA A 305 9.88 -24.81 25.48
CA ALA A 305 9.07 -24.47 26.66
C ALA A 305 7.65 -24.01 26.28
N ALA A 306 7.51 -23.21 25.21
CA ALA A 306 6.22 -22.76 24.70
C ALA A 306 5.38 -23.93 24.15
N ASN A 307 5.99 -24.81 23.35
CA ASN A 307 5.39 -26.02 22.82
C ASN A 307 4.88 -26.95 23.95
N VAL A 308 5.69 -27.19 24.98
CA VAL A 308 5.28 -27.98 26.17
C VAL A 308 4.08 -27.34 26.89
N ALA A 309 4.00 -26.01 26.92
CA ALA A 309 2.87 -25.29 27.49
C ALA A 309 1.65 -25.23 26.55
N GLY A 310 1.76 -25.71 25.31
CA GLY A 310 0.71 -25.65 24.30
C GLY A 310 0.38 -24.22 23.85
N VAL A 311 1.36 -23.31 23.92
CA VAL A 311 1.20 -21.90 23.54
C VAL A 311 2.25 -21.51 22.50
N PRO A 312 1.93 -20.63 21.53
CA PRO A 312 2.92 -20.08 20.62
C PRO A 312 3.81 -19.04 21.33
N LEU A 313 4.97 -18.73 20.76
CA LEU A 313 5.65 -17.47 21.08
C LEU A 313 4.91 -16.31 20.39
N GLU A 314 4.71 -15.20 21.10
CA GLU A 314 3.97 -14.04 20.59
C GLU A 314 4.90 -12.81 20.48
N GLY A 315 4.86 -12.10 19.36
CA GLY A 315 5.44 -10.77 19.19
C GLY A 315 6.48 -10.66 18.07
N VAL A 316 7.40 -9.69 18.19
CA VAL A 316 8.62 -9.69 17.37
C VAL A 316 9.60 -10.65 18.01
N ILE A 317 9.86 -11.78 17.37
CA ILE A 317 10.82 -12.79 17.78
C ILE A 317 12.10 -12.55 16.98
N VAL A 318 13.13 -12.00 17.62
CA VAL A 318 14.43 -11.73 17.00
C VAL A 318 15.40 -12.83 17.38
N LEU A 319 16.02 -13.45 16.37
CA LEU A 319 17.10 -14.42 16.53
C LEU A 319 18.37 -13.76 16.01
N ASN A 320 19.28 -13.43 16.92
CA ASN A 320 20.60 -12.99 16.51
C ASN A 320 21.38 -14.22 16.03
N VAL A 321 21.83 -14.20 14.78
CA VAL A 321 22.57 -15.29 14.15
C VAL A 321 23.98 -14.83 13.87
N ASP A 322 24.94 -15.36 14.60
CA ASP A 322 26.36 -15.09 14.36
C ASP A 322 27.06 -16.38 13.95
N PRO A 323 27.51 -16.50 12.68
CA PRO A 323 28.23 -17.69 12.20
C PRO A 323 29.49 -18.02 13.00
N VAL A 324 30.06 -17.04 13.71
CA VAL A 324 31.20 -17.25 14.61
C VAL A 324 30.81 -18.08 15.84
N PHE A 325 29.59 -17.90 16.35
CA PHE A 325 29.08 -18.60 17.53
C PHE A 325 28.27 -19.85 17.18
N GLU A 326 27.41 -19.75 16.17
CA GLU A 326 26.51 -20.82 15.75
C GLU A 326 27.19 -21.84 14.83
N GLY A 327 28.36 -21.49 14.29
CA GLY A 327 28.99 -22.19 13.18
C GLY A 327 28.41 -21.75 11.83
N HIS A 328 29.07 -22.15 10.76
CA HIS A 328 28.56 -21.89 9.42
C HIS A 328 27.39 -22.82 9.11
N ASN A 329 26.33 -22.26 8.54
CA ASN A 329 25.16 -22.96 8.04
C ASN A 329 24.44 -23.77 9.12
N PRO A 330 24.12 -23.16 10.29
CA PRO A 330 23.46 -23.87 11.39
C PRO A 330 22.09 -24.35 10.97
N LYS A 331 21.63 -25.38 11.66
CA LYS A 331 20.38 -26.07 11.33
C LYS A 331 19.51 -26.26 12.57
N ILE A 332 18.23 -25.97 12.42
CA ILE A 332 17.19 -26.19 13.41
C ILE A 332 16.41 -27.44 12.99
N TYR A 333 16.43 -28.49 13.82
CA TYR A 333 15.89 -29.81 13.46
C TYR A 333 14.73 -30.24 14.36
N ASN A 334 13.90 -31.15 13.86
CA ASN A 334 12.90 -31.89 14.65
C ASN A 334 13.34 -33.31 15.04
N ASP A 335 14.57 -33.74 14.75
CA ASP A 335 15.13 -35.04 15.14
C ASP A 335 16.42 -34.85 15.97
N GLU A 336 16.45 -35.41 17.18
CA GLU A 336 17.58 -35.36 18.13
C GLU A 336 18.88 -35.92 17.55
N SER A 337 18.80 -36.80 16.54
CA SER A 337 19.95 -37.51 15.99
C SER A 337 20.92 -36.64 15.19
N SER A 338 20.50 -35.42 14.83
CA SER A 338 21.16 -34.53 13.86
C SER A 338 22.09 -33.49 14.49
N GLY A 339 21.96 -33.23 15.79
CA GLY A 339 22.89 -32.49 16.64
C GLY A 339 23.28 -31.09 16.15
N GLN A 340 22.48 -30.07 16.49
CA GLN A 340 23.00 -28.74 16.86
C GLN A 340 21.92 -27.91 17.58
N ILE A 341 20.71 -27.78 17.01
CA ILE A 341 19.58 -27.05 17.61
C ILE A 341 18.29 -27.85 17.41
N TYR A 342 17.60 -28.27 18.48
CA TYR A 342 16.49 -29.22 18.43
C TYR A 342 15.15 -28.62 18.89
N ILE A 343 14.15 -28.66 18.02
CA ILE A 343 12.77 -28.21 18.24
C ILE A 343 11.81 -29.26 17.65
N PRO A 344 11.42 -30.32 18.38
CA PRO A 344 10.67 -31.46 17.83
C PRO A 344 9.28 -31.12 17.30
N GLU A 345 8.59 -30.20 17.97
CA GLU A 345 7.20 -29.85 17.62
C GLU A 345 7.12 -28.70 16.61
N GLY A 346 8.26 -28.19 16.15
CA GLY A 346 8.31 -27.06 15.22
C GLY A 346 8.35 -25.70 15.90
N ILE A 347 8.53 -24.70 15.05
CA ILE A 347 8.47 -23.28 15.39
C ILE A 347 7.03 -22.83 15.26
N ASN A 348 6.44 -22.30 16.33
CA ASN A 348 5.07 -21.79 16.34
C ASN A 348 5.03 -20.36 16.90
N ILE A 349 4.75 -19.39 16.03
CA ILE A 349 4.83 -17.96 16.33
C ILE A 349 3.53 -17.25 15.98
N ARG A 350 3.11 -16.33 16.85
CA ARG A 350 2.09 -15.31 16.62
C ARG A 350 2.75 -13.94 16.47
N GLY A 351 2.98 -13.51 15.23
CA GLY A 351 3.69 -12.26 14.95
C GLY A 351 4.85 -12.46 13.98
N THR A 352 5.97 -11.80 14.25
CA THR A 352 7.09 -11.69 13.32
C THR A 352 8.28 -12.50 13.79
N LEU A 353 8.85 -13.30 12.90
CA LEU A 353 10.11 -14.01 13.09
C LEU A 353 11.20 -13.28 12.30
N LEU A 354 12.18 -12.70 12.98
CA LEU A 354 13.30 -11.98 12.39
C LEU A 354 14.63 -12.70 12.65
N PHE A 355 15.29 -13.16 11.60
CA PHE A 355 16.68 -13.59 11.66
C PHE A 355 17.59 -12.39 11.45
N ASN A 356 18.19 -11.91 12.54
CA ASN A 356 19.12 -10.81 12.55
C ASN A 356 20.55 -11.36 12.49
N PHE A 357 21.06 -11.58 11.29
CA PHE A 357 22.43 -12.03 11.07
C PHE A 357 23.42 -10.94 11.47
N ALA A 358 24.54 -11.36 12.06
CA ALA A 358 25.58 -10.48 12.54
C ALA A 358 26.19 -9.64 11.39
N PRO A 359 26.61 -8.39 11.66
CA PRO A 359 27.27 -7.56 10.65
C PRO A 359 28.46 -8.26 9.99
N GLY A 360 28.54 -8.18 8.66
CA GLY A 360 29.59 -8.85 7.89
C GLY A 360 29.32 -10.33 7.56
N THR A 361 28.15 -10.86 7.93
CA THR A 361 27.69 -12.17 7.47
C THR A 361 27.51 -12.18 5.95
N ASP A 362 28.04 -13.22 5.31
CA ASP A 362 27.92 -13.43 3.87
C ASP A 362 26.46 -13.66 3.47
N MET A 363 26.05 -13.14 2.31
CA MET A 363 24.65 -13.22 1.84
C MET A 363 24.19 -14.65 1.52
N TRP A 364 25.11 -15.60 1.42
CA TRP A 364 24.85 -17.02 1.19
C TRP A 364 24.94 -17.87 2.45
N GLU A 365 25.29 -17.26 3.59
CA GLU A 365 25.25 -17.91 4.89
C GLU A 365 23.81 -18.27 5.25
N LYS A 366 23.58 -19.49 5.68
CA LYS A 366 22.22 -20.02 5.81
C LYS A 366 21.85 -20.34 7.25
N VAL A 367 20.57 -20.22 7.56
CA VAL A 367 19.95 -21.00 8.63
C VAL A 367 18.99 -21.99 7.98
N PHE A 368 19.20 -23.27 8.23
CA PHE A 368 18.32 -24.32 7.74
C PHE A 368 17.19 -24.55 8.75
N ILE A 369 15.96 -24.46 8.27
CA ILE A 369 14.75 -24.79 9.01
C ILE A 369 14.30 -26.18 8.58
N GLU A 370 14.86 -27.19 9.26
CA GLU A 370 14.53 -28.62 9.10
C GLU A 370 13.53 -29.09 10.18
N THR A 371 12.72 -28.17 10.71
CA THR A 371 11.58 -28.42 11.59
C THR A 371 10.33 -27.69 11.05
N PRO A 372 9.08 -28.12 11.34
CA PRO A 372 7.91 -27.39 10.88
C PRO A 372 7.92 -25.91 11.29
N LEU A 373 7.47 -25.02 10.41
CA LEU A 373 7.46 -23.58 10.63
C LEU A 373 6.05 -23.01 10.49
N TYR A 374 5.50 -22.50 11.58
CA TYR A 374 4.17 -21.94 11.64
C TYR A 374 4.21 -20.50 12.13
N ILE A 375 3.88 -19.57 11.25
CA ILE A 375 3.70 -18.16 11.54
C ILE A 375 2.23 -17.82 11.32
N ASN A 376 1.56 -17.47 12.41
CA ASN A 376 0.14 -17.14 12.47
C ASN A 376 -0.84 -18.27 12.06
N LEU A 377 -0.44 -19.54 12.08
CA LEU A 377 -1.35 -20.69 11.87
C LEU A 377 -2.47 -20.73 12.92
N PRO A 378 -3.79 -20.81 12.63
CA PRO A 378 -4.87 -20.69 13.63
C PRO A 378 -4.73 -21.70 14.77
N SER A 379 -5.12 -21.31 15.98
CA SER A 379 -4.93 -22.10 17.22
C SER A 379 -5.66 -23.46 17.25
N ASP A 380 -6.47 -23.77 16.23
CA ASP A 380 -7.29 -24.98 16.13
C ASP A 380 -7.00 -25.85 14.89
N LYS A 381 -6.07 -25.46 14.00
CA LYS A 381 -5.91 -26.12 12.69
C LYS A 381 -4.46 -26.43 12.39
N SER A 382 -4.12 -27.71 12.35
CA SER A 382 -2.96 -28.21 11.59
C SER A 382 -2.94 -27.59 10.19
N PRO A 383 -1.77 -27.45 9.54
CA PRO A 383 -1.71 -27.02 8.15
C PRO A 383 -2.73 -27.82 7.34
N PRO A 384 -3.55 -27.18 6.49
CA PRO A 384 -4.64 -27.88 5.81
C PRO A 384 -4.08 -29.08 5.06
N ALA A 385 -4.50 -30.29 5.46
CA ALA A 385 -4.02 -31.58 4.93
C ALA A 385 -4.35 -31.77 3.44
N THR A 386 -5.12 -30.85 2.86
CA THR A 386 -5.43 -30.81 1.44
C THR A 386 -5.32 -29.36 1.00
N PRO A 387 -4.27 -28.98 0.24
CA PRO A 387 -4.24 -27.69 -0.42
C PRO A 387 -5.31 -27.76 -1.51
N SER A 388 -6.52 -27.26 -1.24
CA SER A 388 -7.45 -27.05 -2.35
C SER A 388 -6.95 -25.82 -3.10
N ALA A 389 -6.80 -25.94 -4.42
CA ALA A 389 -6.56 -24.84 -5.36
C ALA A 389 -7.72 -23.80 -5.40
N THR A 390 -8.55 -23.76 -4.36
CA THR A 390 -9.73 -22.89 -4.20
C THR A 390 -9.74 -22.14 -2.86
N GLY A 391 -8.66 -22.22 -2.06
CA GLY A 391 -8.45 -21.35 -0.91
C GLY A 391 -9.45 -21.45 0.25
N SER A 392 -10.37 -22.43 0.25
CA SER A 392 -11.36 -22.58 1.33
C SER A 392 -10.69 -23.14 2.58
N GLY A 393 -10.54 -22.29 3.61
CA GLY A 393 -9.94 -22.65 4.89
C GLY A 393 -8.55 -22.06 5.16
N LEU A 394 -7.99 -21.29 4.21
CA LEU A 394 -6.81 -20.45 4.45
C LEU A 394 -7.20 -19.19 5.23
N ILE A 395 -6.32 -18.72 6.11
CA ILE A 395 -6.49 -17.47 6.85
C ILE A 395 -6.58 -16.30 5.87
N ASP A 396 -7.49 -15.37 6.19
CA ASP A 396 -7.51 -14.03 5.61
C ASP A 396 -6.64 -13.11 6.50
N PRO A 397 -5.47 -12.65 6.05
CA PRO A 397 -4.64 -11.69 6.78
C PRO A 397 -5.38 -10.39 7.13
N ALA A 398 -6.46 -10.06 6.42
CA ALA A 398 -7.30 -8.89 6.72
C ALA A 398 -8.23 -9.11 7.91
N ASP A 399 -8.62 -10.37 8.18
CA ASP A 399 -9.55 -10.75 9.23
C ASP A 399 -8.81 -10.91 10.57
N SER A 400 -8.79 -9.84 11.37
CA SER A 400 -8.19 -9.82 12.71
C SER A 400 -8.86 -10.76 13.71
N SER A 401 -9.97 -11.44 13.36
CA SER A 401 -10.54 -12.52 14.17
C SER A 401 -9.84 -13.87 13.93
N THR A 402 -9.10 -14.00 12.83
CA THR A 402 -8.39 -15.22 12.43
C THR A 402 -6.91 -15.21 12.80
N TRP A 403 -6.37 -14.06 13.25
CA TRP A 403 -5.05 -13.91 13.86
C TRP A 403 -5.11 -12.90 15.00
N THR A 404 -4.49 -13.22 16.14
CA THR A 404 -4.33 -12.27 17.25
C THR A 404 -3.09 -11.42 16.98
N SER A 405 -3.21 -10.09 17.07
CA SER A 405 -2.06 -9.17 17.03
C SER A 405 -0.97 -9.63 18.00
N GLY A 406 0.24 -9.77 17.48
CA GLY A 406 1.26 -10.62 18.09
C GLY A 406 1.94 -10.02 19.33
N TYR A 407 1.89 -8.73 19.59
CA TYR A 407 2.92 -8.12 20.44
C TYR A 407 2.69 -8.23 21.98
N SER A 408 3.51 -9.12 22.57
CA SER A 408 3.99 -9.33 23.96
C SER A 408 3.07 -9.56 25.18
N PRO A 409 3.55 -10.41 26.14
CA PRO A 409 2.98 -10.66 27.47
C PRO A 409 3.15 -9.56 28.54
N THR A 410 3.84 -8.44 28.31
CA THR A 410 4.03 -7.39 29.35
C THR A 410 2.73 -6.68 29.73
N TYR A 411 1.73 -6.71 28.83
CA TYR A 411 0.42 -6.15 29.07
C TYR A 411 -0.48 -7.23 29.69
N THR A 412 -0.85 -7.02 30.95
CA THR A 412 -1.64 -7.96 31.76
C THR A 412 -3.12 -8.05 31.35
N GLU A 413 -3.58 -7.20 30.43
CA GLU A 413 -4.98 -7.10 30.04
C GLU A 413 -5.24 -7.96 28.77
N PRO A 414 -6.11 -8.98 28.85
CA PRO A 414 -6.56 -9.72 27.67
C PRO A 414 -7.33 -8.78 26.72
N GLY A 415 -6.87 -8.64 25.47
CA GLY A 415 -7.54 -7.82 24.45
C GLY A 415 -6.96 -6.42 24.21
N SER A 416 -5.79 -6.10 24.79
CA SER A 416 -5.07 -4.84 24.55
C SER A 416 -3.63 -5.02 24.04
N LYS A 417 -3.37 -6.07 23.26
CA LYS A 417 -2.02 -6.44 22.79
C LYS A 417 -1.75 -5.84 21.41
N TYR A 418 -1.11 -4.68 21.37
CA TYR A 418 -1.04 -3.90 20.14
C TYR A 418 0.37 -3.32 19.92
N ALA A 419 0.92 -3.50 18.71
CA ALA A 419 2.27 -3.05 18.34
C ALA A 419 2.53 -1.57 18.71
N TRP A 420 1.54 -0.73 18.43
CA TRP A 420 1.61 0.72 18.60
C TRP A 420 1.64 1.21 20.04
N GLN A 421 1.39 0.32 21.00
CA GLN A 421 1.49 0.65 22.42
C GLN A 421 2.90 0.43 22.98
N VAL A 422 3.79 -0.23 22.21
CA VAL A 422 5.19 -0.44 22.59
C VAL A 422 5.98 0.84 22.29
N ASP A 423 6.43 1.51 23.34
CA ASP A 423 7.25 2.72 23.21
C ASP A 423 8.70 2.36 22.86
N ILE A 424 9.10 2.71 21.65
CA ILE A 424 10.47 2.53 21.13
C ILE A 424 11.21 3.86 20.92
N SER A 425 10.63 4.99 21.34
CA SER A 425 11.25 6.32 21.19
C SER A 425 12.57 6.48 21.94
N GLY A 426 12.85 5.61 22.91
CA GLY A 426 14.13 5.54 23.62
C GLY A 426 15.27 4.84 22.85
N TYR A 427 14.95 4.21 21.71
CA TYR A 427 15.91 3.52 20.85
C TYR A 427 16.20 4.39 19.62
N THR A 428 17.40 4.23 19.04
CA THR A 428 17.84 5.03 17.89
C THR A 428 18.37 4.15 16.77
N ASP A 429 18.31 4.67 15.54
CA ASP A 429 19.01 4.13 14.39
C ASP A 429 20.55 4.28 14.50
N GLU A 430 21.27 3.82 13.48
CA GLU A 430 22.73 3.91 13.39
C GLU A 430 23.26 5.37 13.35
N TYR A 431 22.39 6.34 13.08
CA TYR A 431 22.71 7.77 13.04
C TYR A 431 22.30 8.52 14.31
N GLY A 432 21.70 7.82 15.29
CA GLY A 432 21.23 8.41 16.55
C GLY A 432 19.87 9.10 16.44
N VAL A 433 19.10 8.85 15.38
CA VAL A 433 17.73 9.34 15.23
C VAL A 433 16.79 8.39 15.98
N PRO A 434 15.91 8.90 16.87
CA PRO A 434 14.94 8.07 17.56
C PRO A 434 14.00 7.34 16.61
N TYR A 435 13.72 6.06 16.87
CA TYR A 435 12.72 5.34 16.11
C TYR A 435 11.31 5.89 16.39
N VAL A 436 10.47 5.89 15.36
CA VAL A 436 9.05 6.22 15.47
C VAL A 436 8.27 4.98 15.90
N ASN A 437 7.36 5.09 16.87
CA ASN A 437 6.53 3.97 17.31
C ASN A 437 5.70 3.39 16.16
N PHE A 438 5.39 2.09 16.25
CA PHE A 438 4.45 1.44 15.33
C PHE A 438 3.08 2.14 15.38
N THR A 439 2.38 2.17 14.26
CA THR A 439 0.99 2.65 14.18
C THR A 439 0.01 1.49 14.31
N GLN A 440 -1.28 1.79 14.47
CA GLN A 440 -2.33 0.77 14.51
C GLN A 440 -2.41 -0.07 13.23
N ALA A 441 -1.95 0.49 12.11
CA ALA A 441 -1.88 -0.19 10.84
C ALA A 441 -0.60 -1.03 10.67
N ASP A 442 0.37 -0.98 11.58
CA ASP A 442 1.70 -1.61 11.42
C ASP A 442 1.81 -3.01 12.08
N ASP A 443 0.69 -3.62 12.44
CA ASP A 443 0.65 -4.88 13.20
C ASP A 443 0.39 -6.08 12.27
N LEU A 444 1.44 -6.61 11.62
CA LEU A 444 1.32 -7.83 10.85
C LEU A 444 2.49 -8.81 11.02
N PRO A 445 2.19 -10.12 10.90
CA PRO A 445 3.19 -11.19 10.89
C PRO A 445 4.11 -11.12 9.68
N ALA A 446 5.35 -11.52 9.90
CA ALA A 446 6.30 -11.72 8.83
C ALA A 446 7.36 -12.77 9.19
N LEU A 447 7.96 -13.35 8.16
CA LEU A 447 9.28 -13.95 8.24
C LEU A 447 10.26 -12.96 7.60
N MET A 448 11.21 -12.48 8.37
CA MET A 448 12.17 -11.49 7.91
C MET A 448 13.59 -11.96 8.19
N PHE A 449 14.52 -11.58 7.33
CA PHE A 449 15.95 -11.74 7.58
C PHE A 449 16.70 -10.55 6.99
N ASN A 450 17.73 -10.04 7.68
CA ASN A 450 18.43 -8.80 7.30
C ASN A 450 19.60 -9.01 6.32
N THR A 451 20.04 -10.25 6.15
CA THR A 451 21.00 -10.76 5.16
C THR A 451 20.95 -12.30 5.24
N GLY A 452 21.85 -13.00 4.55
CA GLY A 452 21.92 -14.45 4.58
C GLY A 452 20.70 -15.11 3.94
N VAL A 453 20.48 -16.38 4.24
CA VAL A 453 19.40 -17.19 3.67
C VAL A 453 18.68 -17.93 4.78
N VAL A 454 17.36 -17.86 4.79
CA VAL A 454 16.52 -18.78 5.56
C VAL A 454 16.06 -19.88 4.60
N ASP A 455 16.57 -21.09 4.82
CA ASP A 455 16.34 -22.25 3.94
C ASP A 455 15.30 -23.19 4.56
N ILE A 456 14.09 -23.25 3.99
CA ILE A 456 12.93 -23.91 4.60
C ILE A 456 12.66 -25.27 3.96
N HIS A 457 12.69 -26.37 4.74
CA HIS A 457 12.62 -27.74 4.19
C HIS A 457 11.39 -28.57 4.62
N GLN A 458 10.62 -28.11 5.61
CA GLN A 458 9.55 -28.88 6.29
C GLN A 458 8.15 -28.29 6.03
N ASP A 459 7.12 -28.90 6.64
CA ASP A 459 5.77 -28.33 6.69
C ASP A 459 5.82 -26.86 7.12
N THR A 460 5.19 -26.01 6.32
CA THR A 460 5.25 -24.56 6.52
C THR A 460 3.87 -23.96 6.38
N TYR A 461 3.51 -23.08 7.29
CA TYR A 461 2.37 -22.20 7.16
C TYR A 461 2.78 -20.80 7.57
N LEU A 462 2.79 -19.88 6.61
CA LEU A 462 3.07 -18.48 6.83
C LEU A 462 1.89 -17.67 6.33
N CYS A 463 1.21 -16.99 7.23
CA CYS A 463 0.25 -15.95 6.91
C CYS A 463 0.93 -14.61 7.24
N GLY A 464 1.26 -13.81 6.23
CA GLY A 464 2.10 -12.61 6.36
C GLY A 464 3.06 -12.42 5.18
N VAL A 465 4.07 -11.57 5.36
CA VAL A 465 5.12 -11.37 4.35
C VAL A 465 6.37 -12.18 4.67
N THR A 466 6.97 -12.78 3.65
CA THR A 466 8.35 -13.27 3.71
C THR A 466 9.24 -12.25 3.04
N TYR A 467 10.19 -11.67 3.77
CA TYR A 467 11.10 -10.66 3.25
C TYR A 467 12.55 -11.00 3.52
N GLY A 468 13.37 -10.88 2.47
CA GLY A 468 14.80 -11.14 2.56
C GLY A 468 15.61 -10.35 1.54
N PRO A 469 16.63 -9.58 1.95
CA PRO A 469 17.48 -8.81 1.05
C PRO A 469 18.44 -9.67 0.21
N SER A 470 18.39 -10.98 0.39
CA SER A 470 19.34 -11.95 -0.13
C SER A 470 18.57 -13.06 -0.87
N PHE A 471 19.09 -14.27 -0.87
CA PHE A 471 18.48 -15.39 -1.59
C PHE A 471 17.42 -16.08 -0.74
N ALA A 472 16.33 -16.54 -1.37
CA ALA A 472 15.35 -17.40 -0.72
C ALA A 472 15.43 -18.83 -1.25
N GLU A 473 15.49 -19.80 -0.33
CA GLU A 473 15.43 -21.22 -0.63
C GLU A 473 14.22 -21.84 0.09
N ILE A 474 13.25 -22.33 -0.69
CA ILE A 474 12.05 -22.99 -0.17
C ILE A 474 11.98 -24.36 -0.85
N GLU A 475 12.46 -25.39 -0.15
CA GLU A 475 12.73 -26.70 -0.72
C GLU A 475 11.87 -27.79 -0.06
N ASN A 476 10.77 -28.17 -0.69
CA ASN A 476 9.97 -29.30 -0.28
C ASN A 476 10.59 -30.61 -0.78
N LYS A 477 11.63 -31.09 -0.08
CA LYS A 477 12.39 -32.31 -0.44
C LYS A 477 11.66 -33.62 -0.12
N HIS A 478 10.54 -33.52 0.58
CA HIS A 478 9.71 -34.64 1.04
C HIS A 478 8.26 -34.42 0.60
N SER A 479 7.29 -35.06 1.27
CA SER A 479 5.87 -34.93 0.94
C SER A 479 5.14 -34.00 1.92
N TYR A 480 5.77 -32.87 2.21
CA TYR A 480 5.22 -31.84 3.11
C TYR A 480 4.24 -30.91 2.39
N THR A 481 3.52 -30.10 3.15
CA THR A 481 2.69 -29.02 2.62
C THR A 481 3.24 -27.69 3.11
N MET A 482 3.62 -26.82 2.18
CA MET A 482 4.13 -25.49 2.46
C MET A 482 3.15 -24.46 1.90
N VAL A 483 2.66 -23.57 2.75
CA VAL A 483 1.65 -22.56 2.41
C VAL A 483 2.14 -21.19 2.82
N PHE A 484 2.13 -20.26 1.87
CA PHE A 484 2.46 -18.86 2.05
C PHE A 484 1.25 -18.03 1.62
N VAL A 485 0.64 -17.29 2.55
CA VAL A 485 -0.49 -16.39 2.31
C VAL A 485 -0.02 -14.97 2.61
N GLY A 486 0.04 -14.12 1.59
CA GLY A 486 0.59 -12.77 1.65
C GLY A 486 1.54 -12.53 0.48
N SER A 487 2.78 -12.13 0.74
CA SER A 487 3.77 -11.90 -0.33
C SER A 487 5.16 -12.40 0.06
N ILE A 488 5.91 -12.89 -0.91
CA ILE A 488 7.34 -13.20 -0.80
C ILE A 488 8.11 -12.14 -1.57
N ILE A 489 8.97 -11.37 -0.89
CA ILE A 489 9.73 -10.24 -1.44
C ILE A 489 11.22 -10.48 -1.20
N ILE A 490 11.99 -10.61 -2.27
CA ILE A 490 13.35 -11.16 -2.18
C ILE A 490 14.36 -10.47 -3.11
N GLY A 491 15.56 -10.27 -2.56
CA GLY A 491 16.58 -9.44 -3.18
C GLY A 491 17.61 -10.12 -4.05
N ASN A 492 17.76 -11.45 -4.05
CA ASN A 492 18.80 -12.11 -4.85
C ASN A 492 18.28 -13.36 -5.59
N GLY A 493 17.00 -13.34 -5.97
CA GLY A 493 16.29 -14.45 -6.58
C GLY A 493 15.70 -15.45 -5.58
N ALA A 494 14.89 -16.37 -6.10
CA ALA A 494 14.26 -17.46 -5.34
C ALA A 494 14.50 -18.80 -6.01
N TYR A 495 14.79 -19.81 -5.19
CA TYR A 495 14.69 -21.20 -5.59
C TYR A 495 13.55 -21.89 -4.83
N LEU A 496 12.55 -22.34 -5.60
CA LEU A 496 11.32 -22.95 -5.11
C LEU A 496 11.25 -24.38 -5.63
N GLU A 497 11.42 -25.38 -4.77
CA GLU A 497 11.42 -26.79 -5.17
C GLU A 497 10.25 -27.55 -4.56
N ALA A 498 9.39 -28.18 -5.39
CA ALA A 498 8.24 -28.96 -4.93
C ALA A 498 8.35 -30.46 -5.28
N LYS A 499 9.45 -31.10 -4.89
CA LYS A 499 9.82 -32.45 -5.36
C LYS A 499 8.74 -33.52 -5.24
N SER A 500 8.23 -33.74 -4.04
CA SER A 500 7.20 -34.76 -3.75
C SER A 500 6.10 -34.25 -2.84
N GLY A 501 6.10 -32.96 -2.56
CA GLY A 501 5.16 -32.27 -1.69
C GLY A 501 4.49 -31.13 -2.44
N THR A 502 3.74 -30.32 -1.71
CA THR A 502 2.98 -29.19 -2.29
C THR A 502 3.49 -27.86 -1.75
N GLN A 503 3.62 -26.87 -2.64
CA GLN A 503 3.88 -25.47 -2.31
C GLN A 503 2.73 -24.61 -2.82
N VAL A 504 2.14 -23.81 -1.94
CA VAL A 504 1.03 -22.91 -2.25
C VAL A 504 1.47 -21.48 -1.92
N PHE A 505 1.40 -20.60 -2.91
CA PHE A 505 1.69 -19.18 -2.77
C PHE A 505 0.42 -18.41 -3.11
N LYS A 506 -0.19 -17.76 -2.13
CA LYS A 506 -1.42 -16.99 -2.29
C LYS A 506 -1.18 -15.54 -1.95
N TYR A 507 -1.41 -14.66 -2.91
CA TYR A 507 -1.34 -13.23 -2.72
C TYR A 507 -2.49 -12.74 -1.85
N ASP A 508 -2.16 -11.90 -0.89
CA ASP A 508 -3.12 -11.09 -0.16
C ASP A 508 -2.57 -9.66 0.01
N ALA A 509 -3.25 -8.69 -0.59
CA ALA A 509 -2.83 -7.29 -0.54
C ALA A 509 -2.82 -6.74 0.90
N ASN A 510 -3.74 -7.18 1.75
CA ASN A 510 -3.80 -6.69 3.12
C ASN A 510 -2.56 -7.09 3.92
N ALA A 511 -1.92 -8.22 3.57
CA ALA A 511 -0.69 -8.68 4.22
C ALA A 511 0.48 -7.71 4.03
N ILE A 512 0.53 -6.98 2.91
CA ILE A 512 1.61 -6.03 2.61
C ILE A 512 1.20 -4.58 2.91
N ASP A 513 -0.07 -4.23 2.70
CA ASP A 513 -0.62 -2.88 2.96
C ASP A 513 -0.51 -2.50 4.44
N ARG A 514 -0.69 -3.47 5.34
CA ARG A 514 -0.64 -3.29 6.81
C ARG A 514 0.73 -3.62 7.42
N LEU A 515 1.80 -3.67 6.63
CA LEU A 515 3.15 -3.74 7.19
C LEU A 515 3.77 -2.35 7.33
N ALA A 516 4.49 -2.14 8.43
CA ALA A 516 5.33 -0.98 8.64
C ALA A 516 6.50 -1.00 7.67
N THR A 517 6.38 -0.31 6.54
CA THR A 517 7.51 -0.10 5.63
C THR A 517 8.30 1.14 6.03
N MET A 518 9.61 1.15 5.78
CA MET A 518 10.47 2.28 6.09
C MET A 518 9.96 3.51 5.34
N ALA A 519 9.54 4.55 6.07
CA ALA A 519 8.99 5.78 5.49
C ALA A 519 7.91 5.53 4.41
N ASN A 520 7.05 4.52 4.60
CA ASN A 520 6.01 4.14 3.64
C ASN A 520 6.53 3.69 2.26
N LYS A 521 7.79 3.23 2.16
CA LYS A 521 8.35 2.67 0.92
C LYS A 521 7.47 1.58 0.34
N GLY A 522 7.40 1.53 -0.98
CA GLY A 522 6.54 0.62 -1.73
C GLY A 522 5.04 0.98 -1.67
N LYS A 523 4.63 1.99 -0.90
CA LYS A 523 3.22 2.39 -0.80
C LYS A 523 2.92 3.64 -1.62
N VAL A 524 1.69 3.71 -2.12
CA VAL A 524 1.14 4.80 -2.92
C VAL A 524 -0.20 5.26 -2.35
N ALA A 525 -0.53 6.52 -2.59
CA ALA A 525 -1.85 7.05 -2.28
C ALA A 525 -2.87 6.58 -3.34
N SER A 526 -3.72 5.63 -2.96
CA SER A 526 -4.83 5.14 -3.78
C SER A 526 -6.08 5.97 -3.53
N ILE A 527 -6.87 6.21 -4.59
CA ILE A 527 -8.13 6.96 -4.49
C ILE A 527 -9.25 5.98 -4.11
N LEU A 528 -9.79 6.14 -2.90
CA LEU A 528 -10.96 5.40 -2.40
C LEU A 528 -12.27 5.93 -2.97
N SER A 529 -12.41 7.25 -3.05
CA SER A 529 -13.63 7.87 -3.58
C SER A 529 -13.35 9.22 -4.22
N TRP A 530 -14.17 9.55 -5.22
CA TRP A 530 -14.14 10.84 -5.90
C TRP A 530 -15.57 11.38 -6.03
N GLN A 531 -15.83 12.56 -5.48
CA GLN A 531 -17.15 13.17 -5.46
C GLN A 531 -17.08 14.64 -5.88
N ILE A 532 -17.90 15.01 -6.86
CA ILE A 532 -18.13 16.41 -7.20
C ILE A 532 -19.29 16.90 -6.32
N LYS A 533 -19.02 17.81 -5.38
CA LYS A 533 -20.05 18.47 -4.58
C LYS A 533 -20.61 19.66 -5.36
N ARG A 534 -21.93 19.69 -5.51
CA ARG A 534 -22.66 20.63 -6.37
C ARG A 534 -23.47 21.62 -5.59
#